data_AF-A0A1H3DQS0-F1
#
_entry.id   AF-A0A1H3DQS0-F1
#
_cell.length_a   1.000
_cell.length_b   1.000
_cell.length_c   1.000
_cell.angle_alpha   90.00
_cell.angle_beta   90.00
_cell.angle_gamma   90.00
#
_symmetry.space_group_name_H-M   'P 1'
#
loop_
_entity.id
_entity.type
_entity.pdbx_description
1 polymer ?
#
loop_
_entity_poly.entity_id
_entity_poly.type
_entity_poly.pdbx_seq_one_letter_code
_entity_poly.pdbx_strand_id
1 'polypeptide(L)'
;MLPPDIMEESLLDHDMSHTVAQLEVFPTDLQMRRVDPALNMRRFYRMSIQPDLFGGASLVREWGRIGARGQMMIEQHPDEGRAVTALMKLAVVKKRRGYTP
;
A
#
# COMPACT_ATOMS: atom_id res chain seq x y z
N MET A 1 8.01 45.83 -22.32
CA MET A 1 8.98 44.90 -22.94
C MET A 1 9.25 43.81 -21.92
N LEU A 2 8.77 42.59 -22.17
CA LEU A 2 8.96 41.41 -21.33
C LEU A 2 10.23 40.68 -21.79
N PRO A 3 11.06 40.14 -20.87
CA PRO A 3 11.71 38.86 -21.09
C PRO A 3 10.74 37.70 -20.77
N PRO A 4 10.78 36.60 -21.56
CA PRO A 4 10.02 35.36 -21.33
C PRO A 4 10.81 34.38 -20.44
N ASP A 5 10.11 33.34 -19.96
CA ASP A 5 10.63 32.12 -19.30
C ASP A 5 11.08 32.29 -17.82
N ILE A 6 10.58 31.60 -16.79
CA ILE A 6 9.64 30.47 -16.62
C ILE A 6 8.93 30.69 -15.27
N MET A 7 7.59 30.75 -15.31
CA MET A 7 6.75 30.44 -14.16
C MET A 7 6.47 28.93 -14.20
N GLU A 8 7.16 28.10 -13.43
CA GLU A 8 6.78 26.68 -13.24
C GLU A 8 7.69 25.96 -12.22
N GLU A 9 7.67 26.33 -10.94
CA GLU A 9 8.37 25.51 -9.93
C GLU A 9 7.77 25.59 -8.52
N SER A 10 6.49 26.00 -8.37
CA SER A 10 5.84 26.09 -7.05
C SER A 10 4.52 25.33 -6.93
N LEU A 11 4.14 24.51 -7.94
CA LEU A 11 2.90 23.73 -7.91
C LEU A 11 3.09 22.25 -7.50
N LEU A 12 4.34 21.77 -7.31
CA LEU A 12 4.60 20.37 -6.92
C LEU A 12 4.70 20.16 -5.40
N ASP A 13 5.07 21.18 -4.62
CA ASP A 13 5.25 21.00 -3.17
C ASP A 13 3.92 20.96 -2.39
N HIS A 14 2.89 21.62 -2.89
CA HIS A 14 1.59 21.67 -2.22
C HIS A 14 0.80 20.36 -2.37
N ASP A 15 0.92 19.68 -3.51
CA ASP A 15 0.23 18.41 -3.81
C ASP A 15 0.86 17.21 -3.09
N MET A 16 2.19 17.25 -2.90
CA MET A 16 2.90 16.25 -2.09
C MET A 16 2.52 16.32 -0.61
N SER A 17 2.18 17.50 -0.10
CA SER A 17 1.76 17.66 1.31
C SER A 17 0.34 17.11 1.58
N HIS A 18 -0.58 17.24 0.62
CA HIS A 18 -1.92 16.64 0.71
C HIS A 18 -1.86 15.11 0.60
N THR A 19 -0.98 14.59 -0.24
CA THR A 19 -0.71 13.14 -0.38
C THR A 19 -0.11 12.56 0.92
N VAL A 20 0.88 13.26 1.50
CA VAL A 20 1.53 12.85 2.77
C VAL A 20 0.59 12.94 3.98
N ALA A 21 -0.34 13.89 4.00
CA ALA A 21 -1.34 13.98 5.07
C ALA A 21 -2.46 12.92 4.94
N GLN A 22 -2.84 12.54 3.72
CA GLN A 22 -3.80 11.45 3.49
C GLN A 22 -3.19 10.07 3.85
N LEU A 23 -1.86 9.93 3.74
CA LEU A 23 -1.06 8.78 4.19
C LEU A 23 -1.06 8.58 5.73
N GLU A 24 -1.33 9.62 6.53
CA GLU A 24 -1.35 9.51 7.99
C GLU A 24 -2.65 8.90 8.57
N VAL A 25 -3.73 8.85 7.78
CA VAL A 25 -5.06 8.38 8.24
C VAL A 25 -5.46 7.03 7.65
N PHE A 26 -4.95 6.66 6.47
CA PHE A 26 -5.24 5.39 5.81
C PHE A 26 -3.95 4.63 5.49
N PRO A 27 -3.76 3.40 6.00
CA PRO A 27 -2.54 2.65 5.72
C PRO A 27 -2.52 2.22 4.26
N THR A 28 -1.69 2.90 3.46
CA THR A 28 -1.34 2.48 2.10
C THR A 28 -0.31 1.35 2.11
N ASP A 29 0.38 1.10 3.24
CA ASP A 29 1.27 -0.04 3.45
C ASP A 29 0.90 -0.73 4.77
N LEU A 30 0.74 -2.06 4.73
CA LEU A 30 0.44 -2.88 5.90
C LEU A 30 1.25 -4.17 5.84
N GLN A 31 2.13 -4.33 6.82
CA GLN A 31 2.85 -5.56 7.06
C GLN A 31 2.17 -6.32 8.18
N MET A 32 2.09 -7.64 8.05
CA MET A 32 1.53 -8.52 9.06
C MET A 32 2.36 -9.80 9.17
N ARG A 33 2.42 -10.37 10.36
CA ARG A 33 3.14 -11.61 10.66
C ARG A 33 2.22 -12.60 11.36
N ARG A 34 2.45 -13.88 11.09
CA ARG A 34 1.87 -14.98 11.85
C ARG A 34 2.99 -15.92 12.26
N VAL A 35 3.26 -15.96 13.57
CA VAL A 35 4.29 -16.81 14.16
C VAL A 35 3.63 -17.69 15.21
N ASP A 36 3.71 -18.99 15.00
CA ASP A 36 3.27 -20.03 15.92
C ASP A 36 4.34 -21.14 15.91
N PRO A 37 5.22 -21.18 16.93
CA PRO A 37 6.28 -22.19 17.02
C PRO A 37 5.75 -23.62 17.14
N ALA A 38 4.61 -23.83 17.82
CA ALA A 38 4.04 -25.15 18.05
C ALA A 38 3.58 -25.80 16.73
N LEU A 39 3.24 -24.98 15.73
CA LEU A 39 2.82 -25.42 14.40
C LEU A 39 3.90 -25.26 13.32
N ASN A 40 5.16 -24.98 13.70
CA ASN A 40 6.25 -24.63 12.77
C ASN A 40 5.82 -23.55 11.74
N MET A 41 5.06 -22.57 12.21
CA MET A 41 4.45 -21.54 11.39
C MET A 41 5.19 -20.23 11.59
N ARG A 42 5.82 -19.74 10.52
CA ARG A 42 6.52 -18.45 10.52
C ARG A 42 6.30 -17.78 9.18
N ARG A 43 5.23 -16.99 9.06
CA ARG A 43 4.75 -16.41 7.81
C ARG A 43 4.64 -14.90 7.87
N PHE A 44 4.83 -14.26 6.73
CA PHE A 44 4.56 -12.84 6.53
C PHE A 44 3.42 -12.63 5.53
N TYR A 45 2.83 -11.45 5.60
CA TYR A 45 1.89 -10.92 4.63
C TYR A 45 2.15 -9.40 4.52
N ARG A 46 2.42 -8.88 3.32
CA ARG A 46 2.59 -7.44 3.06
C ARG A 46 1.52 -7.02 2.06
N MET A 47 0.94 -5.86 2.28
CA MET A 47 -0.03 -5.23 1.40
C MET A 47 0.41 -3.80 1.18
N SER A 48 0.47 -3.36 -0.07
CA SER A 48 0.76 -1.98 -0.39
C SER A 48 -0.12 -1.47 -1.53
N ILE A 49 -0.47 -0.20 -1.48
CA ILE A 49 -1.22 0.49 -2.53
C ILE A 49 -0.22 1.24 -3.39
N GLN A 50 -0.28 1.04 -4.70
CA GLN A 50 0.52 1.78 -5.67
C GLN A 50 -0.41 2.50 -6.65
N PRO A 51 -0.32 3.84 -6.76
CA PRO A 51 -1.05 4.57 -7.80
C PRO A 51 -0.55 4.16 -9.18
N ASP A 52 -1.44 4.22 -10.18
CA ASP A 52 -1.06 4.07 -11.58
C ASP A 52 -1.04 5.43 -12.32
N LEU A 53 -0.57 5.43 -13.57
CA LEU A 53 -0.42 6.64 -14.39
C LEU A 53 -1.75 7.22 -14.90
N PHE A 54 -2.88 6.54 -14.69
CA PHE A 54 -4.17 6.87 -15.27
C PHE A 54 -5.25 7.14 -14.20
N GLY A 55 -4.85 7.40 -12.95
CA GLY A 55 -5.75 7.72 -11.84
C GLY A 55 -6.38 6.49 -11.17
N GLY A 56 -5.97 5.28 -11.55
CA GLY A 56 -6.28 4.06 -10.83
C GLY A 56 -5.23 3.73 -9.76
N ALA A 57 -5.41 2.58 -9.12
CA ALA A 57 -4.49 2.10 -8.09
C ALA A 57 -4.44 0.58 -8.05
N SER A 58 -3.30 0.03 -7.65
CA SER A 58 -3.06 -1.39 -7.50
C SER A 58 -2.80 -1.75 -6.05
N LEU A 59 -3.51 -2.77 -5.53
CA LEU A 59 -3.17 -3.44 -4.29
C LEU A 59 -2.14 -4.55 -4.59
N VAL A 60 -0.90 -4.29 -4.20
CA VAL A 60 0.20 -5.26 -4.25
C VAL A 60 0.17 -6.09 -2.98
N ARG A 61 0.22 -7.42 -3.13
CA ARG A 61 0.16 -8.39 -2.04
C ARG A 61 1.36 -9.29 -2.11
N GLU A 62 2.10 -9.41 -1.02
CA GLU A 62 3.25 -10.31 -0.91
C GLU A 62 3.07 -11.24 0.30
N TRP A 63 3.38 -12.52 0.16
CA TRP A 63 3.26 -13.45 1.27
C TRP A 63 4.20 -14.63 1.16
N GLY A 64 4.57 -15.22 2.30
CA GLY A 64 5.47 -16.35 2.30
C GLY A 64 5.88 -16.78 3.69
N ARG A 65 6.84 -17.71 3.75
CA ARG A 65 7.57 -17.99 4.99
C ARG A 65 8.58 -16.87 5.23
N ILE A 66 8.77 -16.46 6.48
CA ILE A 66 9.78 -15.47 6.84
C ILE A 66 11.18 -16.06 6.58
N GLY A 67 12.02 -15.32 5.85
CA GLY A 67 13.34 -15.78 5.40
C GLY A 67 13.34 -16.51 4.05
N ALA A 68 12.23 -16.47 3.31
CA ALA A 68 12.13 -17.01 1.95
C ALA A 68 11.55 -15.97 0.98
N ARG A 69 11.72 -16.20 -0.32
CA ARG A 69 11.27 -15.30 -1.41
C ARG A 69 9.77 -14.99 -1.40
N GLY A 70 8.94 -15.94 -0.96
CA GLY A 70 7.49 -15.77 -0.96
C GLY A 70 6.85 -15.74 -2.36
N GLN A 71 5.65 -15.18 -2.43
CA GLN A 71 4.82 -15.01 -3.62
C GLN A 71 4.27 -13.58 -3.65
N MET A 72 3.90 -13.12 -4.84
CA MET A 72 3.33 -11.80 -5.09
C MET A 72 2.06 -11.92 -5.95
N MET A 73 1.10 -11.02 -5.73
CA MET A 73 -0.07 -10.80 -6.59
C MET A 73 -0.40 -9.32 -6.61
N ILE A 74 -0.83 -8.84 -7.77
CA ILE A 74 -1.27 -7.46 -7.98
C ILE A 74 -2.77 -7.50 -8.31
N GLU A 75 -3.55 -6.70 -7.60
CA GLU A 75 -4.98 -6.53 -7.81
C GLU A 75 -5.24 -5.08 -8.23
N GLN A 76 -5.77 -4.88 -9.43
CA GLN A 76 -6.03 -3.54 -9.98
C GLN A 76 -7.40 -3.01 -9.57
N HIS A 77 -7.46 -1.72 -9.28
CA HIS A 77 -8.67 -0.99 -8.92
C HIS A 77 -8.74 0.34 -9.69
N PRO A 78 -9.95 0.84 -9.98
CA PRO A 78 -10.12 2.04 -10.78
C PRO A 78 -9.82 3.34 -10.01
N ASP A 79 -9.64 3.28 -8.68
CA ASP A 79 -9.29 4.41 -7.84
C ASP A 79 -8.61 3.93 -6.53
N GLU A 80 -7.86 4.83 -5.89
CA GLU A 80 -7.14 4.55 -4.64
C GLU A 80 -8.09 4.16 -3.49
N GLY A 81 -9.25 4.81 -3.38
CA GLY A 81 -10.22 4.53 -2.32
C GLY A 81 -10.74 3.09 -2.34
N ARG A 82 -10.97 2.54 -3.52
CA ARG A 82 -11.32 1.12 -3.69
C ARG A 82 -10.17 0.19 -3.34
N ALA A 83 -8.94 0.54 -3.69
CA ALA A 83 -7.77 -0.25 -3.35
C ALA A 83 -7.53 -0.28 -1.83
N VAL A 84 -7.65 0.87 -1.16
CA VAL A 84 -7.61 0.99 0.32
C VAL A 84 -8.74 0.19 0.96
N THR A 85 -9.96 0.25 0.42
CA THR A 85 -11.09 -0.57 0.90
C THR A 85 -10.80 -2.06 0.79
N ALA A 86 -10.20 -2.51 -0.32
CA ALA A 86 -9.79 -3.90 -0.51
C ALA A 86 -8.70 -4.32 0.49
N LEU A 87 -7.69 -3.47 0.71
CA LEU A 87 -6.65 -3.68 1.72
C LEU A 87 -7.26 -3.87 3.11
N MET A 88 -8.14 -2.96 3.55
CA MET A 88 -8.77 -3.04 4.87
C MET A 88 -9.60 -4.32 5.04
N LYS A 89 -10.40 -4.71 4.03
CA LYS A 89 -11.15 -5.97 4.05
C LYS A 89 -10.22 -7.17 4.19
N LEU A 90 -9.14 -7.20 3.42
CA LEU A 90 -8.16 -8.27 3.47
C LEU A 90 -7.43 -8.32 4.82
N ALA A 91 -7.08 -7.17 5.39
CA ALA A 91 -6.46 -7.06 6.71
C ALA A 91 -7.33 -7.68 7.80
N VAL A 92 -8.64 -7.41 7.82
CA VAL A 92 -9.59 -8.03 8.76
C VAL A 92 -9.60 -9.55 8.60
N VAL A 93 -9.65 -10.04 7.36
CA VAL A 93 -9.62 -11.49 7.08
C VAL A 93 -8.32 -12.12 7.58
N LYS A 94 -7.16 -11.47 7.37
CA LYS A 94 -5.86 -11.98 7.84
C LYS A 94 -5.74 -11.92 9.36
N LYS A 95 -6.26 -10.87 9.99
CA LYS A 95 -6.33 -10.75 11.45
C LYS A 95 -7.09 -11.92 12.08
N ARG A 96 -8.25 -12.28 11.52
CA ARG A 96 -9.02 -13.48 11.94
C ARG A 96 -8.26 -14.80 11.76
N ARG A 97 -7.27 -14.84 10.85
CA ARG A 97 -6.39 -16.00 10.64
C ARG A 97 -5.15 -16.00 11.55
N GLY A 98 -5.08 -15.11 12.53
CA GLY A 98 -3.97 -15.00 13.48
C GLY A 98 -2.77 -14.22 12.96
N TYR A 99 -2.94 -13.42 11.90
CA TYR A 99 -1.93 -12.45 11.52
C TYR A 99 -2.06 -11.18 12.38
N THR A 100 -0.96 -10.67 12.89
CA THR A 100 -0.88 -9.39 13.60
C THR A 100 -0.04 -8.43 12.77
N PRO A 101 -0.31 -7.11 12.79
CA PRO A 101 0.61 -6.13 12.21
C PRO A 101 2.04 -6.33 12.72
#